data_AF-A0A967H7R2-F1
#
_entry.id   AF-A0A967H7R2-F1
#
_cell.length_a   1.000
_cell.length_b   1.000
_cell.length_c   1.000
_cell.angle_alpha   90.00
_cell.angle_beta   90.00
_cell.angle_gamma   90.00
#
_symmetry.space_group_name_H-M   'P 1'
#
loop_
_entity.id
_entity.type
_entity.pdbx_description
1 polymer ?
#
loop_
_entity_poly.entity_id
_entity_poly.type
_entity_poly.pdbx_seq_one_letter_code
_entity_poly.pdbx_strand_id
1 'polypeptide(L)'
;LDLAKNIAHALHADLQDFLFSYDGQIFNVSASIGVTVVTEHTATIESVLAAADSACYAAKTQGRNRYHVYDPANNEPDVSKERDGSVSDII
;
A
#
# COMPACT_ATOMS: atom_id res chain seq x y z
N LEU A 1 14.85 6.09 5.32
CA LEU A 1 13.80 5.04 5.32
C LEU A 1 12.95 5.10 6.59
N ASP A 2 13.54 5.32 7.77
CA ASP A 2 12.81 5.31 9.05
C ASP A 2 11.68 6.34 9.13
N LEU A 3 11.91 7.57 8.64
CA LEU A 3 10.86 8.59 8.57
C LEU A 3 9.66 8.13 7.74
N ALA A 4 9.90 7.49 6.59
CA ALA A 4 8.82 6.98 5.73
C ALA A 4 8.03 5.86 6.42
N LYS A 5 8.72 4.95 7.13
CA LYS A 5 8.07 3.91 7.93
C LYS A 5 7.22 4.50 9.05
N ASN A 6 7.72 5.53 9.74
CA ASN A 6 6.98 6.21 10.79
C ASN A 6 5.71 6.88 10.27
N ILE A 7 5.79 7.54 9.11
CA ILE A 7 4.61 8.14 8.45
C ILE A 7 3.60 7.07 8.04
N ALA A 8 4.06 5.97 7.42
CA ALA A 8 3.18 4.87 7.04
C ALA A 8 2.48 4.22 8.25
N HIS A 9 3.22 4.05 9.36
CA HIS A 9 2.68 3.55 10.62
C HIS A 9 1.65 4.52 11.22
N ALA A 10 1.92 5.83 11.22
CA ALA A 10 0.98 6.84 11.71
C ALA A 10 -0.33 6.85 10.90
N LEU A 11 -0.24 6.86 9.56
CA LEU A 11 -1.43 6.78 8.69
C LEU A 11 -2.24 5.50 8.92
N HIS A 12 -1.56 4.37 9.11
CA HIS A 12 -2.22 3.11 9.42
C HIS A 12 -2.95 3.17 10.77
N ALA A 13 -2.33 3.75 11.79
CA ALA A 13 -2.92 3.91 13.13
C ALA A 13 -4.13 4.85 13.09
N ASP A 14 -4.02 6.00 12.43
CA ASP A 14 -5.12 6.95 12.26
C ASP A 14 -6.36 6.31 11.61
N LEU A 15 -6.14 5.37 10.67
CA LEU A 15 -7.22 4.62 10.04
C LEU A 15 -7.84 3.55 10.94
N GLN A 16 -7.11 2.98 11.90
CA GLN A 16 -7.69 1.99 12.84
C GLN A 16 -8.77 2.62 13.72
N ASP A 17 -8.57 3.88 14.08
CA ASP A 17 -9.47 4.62 14.96
C ASP A 17 -10.55 5.39 14.16
N PHE A 18 -10.50 5.33 12.82
CA PHE A 18 -11.42 6.05 11.95
C PHE A 18 -12.72 5.28 11.71
N LEU A 19 -13.82 5.82 12.24
CA LEU A 19 -15.17 5.36 11.98
C LEU A 19 -15.81 6.19 10.88
N PHE A 20 -15.93 5.60 9.69
CA PHE A 20 -16.58 6.26 8.56
C PHE A 20 -18.09 6.13 8.67
N SER A 21 -18.81 7.25 8.71
CA SER A 21 -20.28 7.23 8.73
C SER A 21 -20.85 7.67 7.37
N TYR A 22 -21.76 6.85 6.84
CA TYR A 22 -22.48 7.14 5.60
C TYR A 22 -23.91 6.58 5.69
N ASP A 23 -24.90 7.43 5.41
CA ASP A 23 -26.34 7.09 5.43
C ASP A 23 -26.80 6.40 6.74
N GLY A 24 -26.34 6.92 7.89
CA GLY A 24 -26.66 6.37 9.21
C GLY A 24 -25.97 5.04 9.55
N GLN A 25 -25.15 4.50 8.66
CA GLN A 25 -24.32 3.32 8.89
C GLN A 25 -22.90 3.71 9.25
N ILE A 26 -22.21 2.85 10.00
CA ILE A 26 -20.81 3.03 10.41
C ILE A 26 -19.98 1.90 9.80
N PHE A 27 -18.86 2.26 9.16
CA PHE A 27 -17.93 1.37 8.51
C PHE A 27 -16.54 1.52 9.14
N ASN A 28 -15.90 0.39 9.42
CA ASN A 28 -14.47 0.36 9.72
C ASN A 28 -13.72 0.41 8.40
N VAL A 29 -12.85 1.42 8.24
CA VAL A 29 -12.03 1.56 7.04
C VAL A 29 -10.60 1.14 7.37
N SER A 30 -9.97 0.40 6.47
CA SER A 30 -8.57 0.01 6.60
C SER A 30 -7.82 0.29 5.29
N ALA A 31 -6.49 0.34 5.37
CA ALA A 31 -5.65 0.48 4.20
C ALA A 31 -4.49 -0.51 4.19
N SER A 32 -4.10 -0.93 2.99
CA SER A 32 -2.82 -1.57 2.73
C SER A 32 -1.90 -0.54 2.09
N ILE A 33 -0.72 -0.31 2.68
CA ILE A 33 0.17 0.80 2.30
C ILE A 33 1.46 0.24 1.71
N GLY A 34 1.78 0.57 0.47
CA GLY A 34 3.07 0.26 -0.16
C GLY A 34 4.06 1.41 0.00
N VAL A 35 5.28 1.11 0.45
CA VAL A 35 6.36 2.10 0.61
C VAL A 35 7.54 1.70 -0.27
N THR A 36 8.05 2.61 -1.10
CA THR A 36 9.27 2.38 -1.90
C THR A 36 10.24 3.54 -1.75
N VAL A 37 11.52 3.29 -2.02
CA VAL A 37 12.59 4.31 -1.96
C VAL A 37 12.88 4.80 -3.38
N VAL A 38 12.85 6.11 -3.56
CA VAL A 38 13.31 6.77 -4.80
C VAL A 38 14.74 7.23 -4.58
N THR A 39 15.64 6.82 -5.48
CA THR A 39 17.06 7.21 -5.45
C THR A 39 17.48 7.74 -6.82
N GLU A 40 18.69 8.30 -6.91
CA GLU A 40 19.28 8.72 -8.19
C GLU A 40 19.49 7.56 -9.18
N HIS A 41 19.48 6.31 -8.69
CA HIS A 41 19.59 5.10 -9.50
C HIS A 41 18.23 4.53 -9.93
N THR A 42 17.13 5.16 -9.50
CA THR A 42 15.82 4.70 -9.91
C THR A 42 15.58 5.03 -11.38
N ALA A 43 15.36 3.98 -12.18
CA ALA A 43 15.43 4.08 -13.64
C ALA A 43 14.33 4.96 -14.24
N THR A 44 13.08 4.77 -13.83
CA THR A 44 11.92 5.50 -14.36
C THR A 44 10.82 5.68 -13.31
N ILE A 45 9.90 6.62 -13.55
CA ILE A 45 8.72 6.83 -12.70
C ILE A 45 7.86 5.56 -12.67
N GLU A 46 7.71 4.89 -13.80
CA GLU A 46 6.96 3.63 -13.91
C GLU A 46 7.57 2.56 -13.01
N SER A 47 8.91 2.49 -12.91
CA SER A 47 9.57 1.54 -12.01
C SER A 47 9.32 1.85 -10.52
N VAL A 48 9.20 3.13 -10.14
CA VAL A 48 8.82 3.55 -8.78
C VAL A 48 7.40 3.09 -8.47
N LEU A 49 6.47 3.36 -9.38
CA LEU A 49 5.06 3.03 -9.20
C LEU A 49 4.86 1.52 -9.14
N ALA A 50 5.52 0.75 -10.00
CA ALA A 50 5.50 -0.70 -9.99
C ALA A 50 6.03 -1.28 -8.66
N ALA A 51 7.10 -0.70 -8.11
CA ALA A 51 7.65 -1.10 -6.81
C ALA A 51 6.70 -0.77 -5.64
N ALA A 52 6.09 0.42 -5.67
CA ALA A 52 5.11 0.82 -4.65
C ALA A 52 3.85 -0.06 -4.70
N ASP A 53 3.36 -0.37 -5.90
CA ASP A 53 2.17 -1.22 -6.08
C ASP A 53 2.46 -2.67 -5.66
N SER A 54 3.62 -3.22 -6.02
CA SER A 54 4.07 -4.54 -5.55
C SER A 54 4.14 -4.60 -4.02
N ALA A 55 4.67 -3.57 -3.37
CA ALA A 55 4.65 -3.48 -1.91
C ALA A 55 3.21 -3.41 -1.35
N CYS A 56 2.32 -2.66 -1.98
CA CYS A 56 0.91 -2.59 -1.59
C CYS A 56 0.22 -3.95 -1.75
N TYR A 57 0.52 -4.67 -2.82
CA TYR A 57 0.03 -6.02 -3.06
C TYR A 57 0.54 -7.03 -2.01
N ALA A 58 1.82 -6.94 -1.65
CA ALA A 58 2.38 -7.72 -0.54
C ALA A 58 1.65 -7.41 0.77
N ALA A 59 1.36 -6.14 1.07
CA ALA A 59 0.56 -5.76 2.23
C ALA A 59 -0.86 -6.36 2.20
N LYS A 60 -1.52 -6.36 1.04
CA LYS A 60 -2.85 -6.98 0.84
C LYS A 60 -2.83 -8.49 1.09
N THR A 61 -1.88 -9.19 0.48
CA THR A 61 -1.82 -10.66 0.51
C THR A 61 -1.32 -11.23 1.84
N GLN A 62 -0.52 -10.48 2.60
CA GLN A 62 0.01 -10.94 3.90
C GLN A 62 -0.98 -10.74 5.07
N GLY A 63 -2.23 -10.36 4.80
CA GLY A 63 -3.27 -10.20 5.81
C GLY A 63 -3.92 -8.81 5.85
N ARG A 64 -3.68 -7.98 4.82
CA ARG A 64 -4.21 -6.61 4.69
C ARG A 64 -3.85 -5.74 5.91
N ASN A 65 -4.47 -4.56 5.98
CA ASN A 65 -4.42 -3.64 7.11
C ASN A 65 -3.02 -3.50 7.73
N ARG A 66 -2.07 -3.08 6.89
CA ARG A 66 -0.64 -2.93 7.23
C ARG A 66 0.07 -2.10 6.18
N TYR A 67 1.28 -1.67 6.50
CA TYR A 67 2.23 -1.20 5.50
C TYR A 67 3.25 -2.29 5.16
N HIS A 68 3.79 -2.24 3.95
CA HIS A 68 4.92 -3.06 3.51
C HIS A 68 5.92 -2.19 2.76
N VAL A 69 7.20 -2.41 3.02
CA VAL A 69 8.28 -1.71 2.32
C VAL A 69 8.78 -2.60 1.19
N TYR A 70 8.85 -2.05 -0.01
CA TYR A 70 9.39 -2.74 -1.17
C TYR A 70 10.82 -3.21 -0.89
N ASP A 71 11.03 -4.50 -1.07
CA ASP A 71 12.32 -5.17 -0.98
C ASP A 71 12.59 -5.87 -2.32
N PRO A 72 13.57 -5.40 -3.11
CA PRO A 72 13.89 -5.99 -4.42
C PRO A 72 14.24 -7.48 -4.37
N ALA A 73 14.66 -8.02 -3.22
CA ALA A 73 14.97 -9.44 -3.06
C ALA A 73 13.72 -10.31 -2.85
N ASN A 74 12.65 -9.73 -2.33
CA ASN A 74 11.44 -10.45 -1.90
C ASN A 74 10.16 -9.98 -2.62
N ASN A 75 10.24 -8.88 -3.37
CA ASN A 75 9.14 -8.28 -4.10
C ASN A 75 9.52 -8.16 -5.58
N GLU A 76 8.82 -8.90 -6.44
CA GLU A 76 8.89 -8.68 -7.87
C GLU A 76 8.15 -7.39 -8.21
N PRO A 77 8.78 -6.42 -8.92
CA PRO A 77 8.07 -5.23 -9.35
C PRO A 77 6.97 -5.65 -10.34
N ASP A 78 5.73 -5.22 -10.13
CA ASP A 78 4.63 -5.54 -11.04
C ASP A 78 4.74 -4.65 -12.27
N VAL A 79 5.45 -5.12 -13.31
CA VAL A 79 5.73 -4.34 -14.52
C VAL A 79 4.65 -4.53 -15.61
N SER A 80 3.59 -5.32 -15.38
CA SER A 80 2.54 -5.50 -16.39
C SER A 80 1.26 -6.19 -15.87
N LYS A 81 0.18 -5.42 -15.70
CA LYS A 81 -0.99 -5.37 -16.60
C LYS A 81 -2.11 -4.58 -15.92
N GLU A 82 -2.90 -3.87 -16.72
CA GLU A 82 -4.24 -3.38 -16.38
C GLU A 82 -4.99 -4.45 -15.59
N ARG A 83 -5.02 -4.32 -14.26
CA ARG A 83 -5.88 -5.10 -13.39
C ARG A 83 -7.07 -4.21 -13.13
N ASP A 84 -8.20 -4.60 -13.70
CA ASP A 84 -9.53 -4.18 -13.29
C ASP A 84 -9.52 -4.02 -11.77
N GLY A 85 -9.78 -2.80 -11.29
CA GLY A 85 -9.85 -2.46 -9.88
C GLY A 85 -11.09 -3.10 -9.26
N SER A 86 -11.15 -4.43 -9.28
CA SER A 86 -12.27 -5.19 -8.77
C SER A 86 -12.36 -4.90 -7.29
N VAL A 87 -13.41 -4.16 -6.96
CA VAL A 87 -13.89 -3.84 -5.61
C VAL A 87 -13.97 -5.07 -4.70
N SER A 88 -13.94 -6.30 -5.25
CA SER A 88 -13.88 -7.55 -4.50
C SER A 88 -12.65 -7.74 -3.62
N ASP A 89 -11.53 -7.06 -3.91
CA ASP A 89 -10.32 -7.18 -3.07
C ASP A 89 -10.29 -6.19 -1.90
N ILE A 90 -11.27 -5.28 -1.84
CA ILE A 90 -11.37 -4.19 -0.85
C ILE A 90 -12.33 -4.54 0.30
N ILE A 91 -13.19 -5.56 0.14
CA ILE A 91 -14.22 -5.96 1.12
C ILE A 91 -13.89 -7.35 1.70
#